data_AF-A0A6P0M8J7-F1
#
_entry.id   AF-A0A6P0M8J7-F1
#
_cell.length_a   1.000
_cell.length_b   1.000
_cell.length_c   1.000
_cell.angle_alpha   90.00
_cell.angle_beta   90.00
_cell.angle_gamma   90.00
#
_symmetry.space_group_name_H-M   'P 1'
#
loop_
_entity.id
_entity.type
_entity.pdbx_description
1 polymer ?
#
loop_
_entity_poly.entity_id
_entity_poly.type
_entity_poly.pdbx_seq_one_letter_code
_entity_poly.pdbx_strand_id
1 'polypeptide(L)'
;MPPAGRIIWGSRTRVGDDMLASEWKYIPVRRLALYLEETLYRNTQWAVFEPNDEPLWSQLRLNIGAFMQNLFKQGAFQGSSPKDAYFVKCDKETTTQYDIDRGRVNIMIGFAPLKPAEFVILKFQQIAGQS
;
A
#
# COMPACT_ATOMS: atom_id res chain seq x y z
N MET A 1 -15.96 -28.66 -30.28
CA MET A 1 -14.99 -27.93 -29.42
C MET A 1 -15.72 -27.49 -28.15
N PRO A 2 -15.07 -27.47 -26.97
CA PRO A 2 -15.70 -26.92 -25.76
C PRO A 2 -16.16 -25.47 -26.03
N PRO A 3 -17.35 -25.06 -25.57
CA PRO A 3 -17.94 -23.76 -25.92
C PRO A 3 -17.10 -22.55 -25.50
N ALA A 4 -16.17 -22.70 -24.56
CA ALA A 4 -15.30 -21.64 -24.05
C ALA A 4 -13.95 -21.48 -24.80
N GLY A 5 -13.60 -22.37 -25.74
CA GLY A 5 -12.31 -22.30 -26.43
C GLY A 5 -11.10 -22.45 -25.49
N ARG A 6 -9.95 -21.87 -25.86
CA ARG A 6 -8.74 -21.86 -25.01
C ARG A 6 -8.84 -20.73 -23.99
N ILE A 7 -8.67 -21.06 -22.70
CA ILE A 7 -8.78 -20.12 -21.59
C ILE A 7 -7.52 -20.12 -20.72
N ILE A 8 -7.27 -19.01 -20.03
CA ILE A 8 -6.27 -18.96 -18.97
C ILE A 8 -6.90 -19.54 -17.69
N TRP A 9 -6.33 -20.64 -17.20
CA TRP A 9 -6.84 -21.32 -16.00
C TRP A 9 -5.81 -21.25 -14.87
N GLY A 10 -5.94 -20.25 -14.01
CA GLY A 10 -5.08 -20.05 -12.84
C GLY A 10 -4.64 -18.60 -12.66
N SER A 11 -4.35 -18.23 -11.42
CA SER A 11 -3.88 -16.88 -11.04
C SER A 11 -2.90 -16.89 -9.87
N ARG A 12 -2.24 -18.02 -9.62
CA ARG A 12 -1.27 -18.18 -8.52
C ARG A 12 0.11 -17.68 -8.94
N THR A 13 0.86 -17.11 -8.00
CA THR A 13 2.28 -16.79 -8.17
C THR A 13 3.15 -18.03 -7.88
N ARG A 14 4.47 -17.96 -8.12
CA ARG A 14 5.41 -19.04 -7.76
C ARG A 14 5.52 -19.28 -6.25
N VAL A 15 5.10 -18.29 -5.43
CA VAL A 15 5.07 -18.37 -3.97
C VAL A 15 3.68 -18.74 -3.43
N GLY A 16 2.76 -19.17 -4.31
CA GLY A 16 1.40 -19.55 -3.96
C GLY A 16 1.23 -20.97 -3.41
N ASP A 17 2.27 -21.54 -2.82
CA ASP A 17 2.19 -22.79 -2.07
C ASP A 17 1.34 -22.57 -0.81
N ASP A 18 0.37 -23.46 -0.59
CA ASP A 18 -0.57 -23.39 0.51
C ASP A 18 0.13 -23.55 1.87
N MET A 19 1.29 -24.22 1.91
CA MET A 19 2.11 -24.40 3.12
C MET A 19 2.85 -23.14 3.58
N LEU A 20 3.04 -22.16 2.68
CA LEU A 20 3.83 -20.95 2.95
C LEU A 20 3.01 -19.79 3.54
N ALA A 21 1.67 -19.93 3.63
CA ALA A 21 0.74 -18.91 4.12
C ALA A 21 1.02 -17.47 3.60
N SER A 22 1.52 -17.36 2.37
CA SER A 22 1.99 -16.09 1.82
C SER A 22 0.84 -15.19 1.37
N GLU A 23 0.90 -13.91 1.78
CA GLU A 23 0.01 -12.85 1.27
C GLU A 23 0.12 -12.69 -0.26
N TRP A 24 1.25 -13.10 -0.85
CA TRP A 24 1.57 -12.95 -2.27
C TRP A 24 1.12 -14.13 -3.14
N LYS A 25 0.24 -14.99 -2.61
CA LYS A 25 -0.24 -16.20 -3.29
C LYS A 25 -0.88 -15.97 -4.65
N TYR A 26 -1.56 -14.84 -4.83
CA TYR A 26 -2.33 -14.56 -6.04
C TYR A 26 -1.78 -13.35 -6.82
N ILE A 27 -1.71 -13.50 -8.14
CA ILE A 27 -1.22 -12.49 -9.07
C ILE A 27 -1.99 -11.16 -8.92
N PRO A 28 -3.33 -11.11 -8.84
CA PRO A 28 -4.05 -9.85 -8.68
C PRO A 28 -3.68 -9.09 -7.40
N VAL A 29 -3.47 -9.81 -6.29
CA VAL A 29 -3.08 -9.21 -5.00
C VAL A 29 -1.68 -8.61 -5.11
N ARG A 30 -0.72 -9.34 -5.67
CA ARG A 30 0.65 -8.83 -5.87
C ARG A 30 0.69 -7.65 -6.84
N ARG A 31 -0.09 -7.68 -7.92
CA ARG A 31 -0.18 -6.56 -8.89
C ARG A 31 -0.76 -5.31 -8.25
N LEU A 32 -1.79 -5.45 -7.42
CA LEU A 32 -2.36 -4.32 -6.68
C LEU A 32 -1.33 -3.70 -5.73
N ALA A 33 -0.63 -4.53 -4.96
CA ALA A 33 0.44 -4.05 -4.07
C ALA A 33 1.55 -3.30 -4.81
N LEU A 34 2.06 -3.86 -5.92
CA LEU A 34 3.08 -3.21 -6.76
C LEU A 34 2.57 -1.89 -7.35
N TYR A 35 1.31 -1.85 -7.78
CA TYR A 35 0.68 -0.64 -8.29
C TYR A 35 0.59 0.45 -7.20
N LEU A 36 0.17 0.07 -5.99
CA LEU A 36 0.14 0.98 -4.84
C LEU A 36 1.54 1.50 -4.52
N GLU A 37 2.52 0.62 -4.36
CA GLU A 37 3.90 0.95 -4.03
C GLU A 37 4.50 1.96 -5.02
N GLU A 38 4.43 1.66 -6.32
CA GLU A 38 5.00 2.51 -7.37
C GLU A 38 4.28 3.86 -7.48
N THR A 39 2.94 3.86 -7.41
CA THR A 39 2.14 5.09 -7.54
C THR A 39 2.37 6.01 -6.35
N LEU A 40 2.40 5.46 -5.14
CA LEU A 40 2.63 6.23 -3.92
C LEU A 40 4.06 6.76 -3.87
N TYR A 41 5.06 5.96 -4.25
CA TYR A 41 6.44 6.42 -4.33
C TYR A 41 6.60 7.63 -5.26
N ARG A 42 5.95 7.60 -6.43
CA ARG A 42 5.97 8.73 -7.38
C ARG A 42 5.23 9.95 -6.87
N ASN A 43 4.04 9.74 -6.29
CA ASN A 43 3.18 10.83 -5.83
C ASN A 43 3.68 11.49 -4.53
N THR A 44 4.61 10.87 -3.80
CA THR A 44 5.18 11.40 -2.56
C THR A 44 6.60 11.97 -2.73
N GLN A 45 7.11 12.06 -3.97
CA GLN A 45 8.44 12.63 -4.23
C GLN A 45 8.59 14.08 -3.77
N TRP A 46 7.52 14.87 -3.72
CA TRP A 46 7.58 16.26 -3.23
C TRP A 46 7.98 16.35 -1.76
N ALA A 47 7.77 15.29 -0.96
CA ALA A 47 8.10 15.26 0.46
C ALA A 47 9.60 15.46 0.74
N VAL A 48 10.47 15.23 -0.26
CA VAL A 48 11.93 15.44 -0.12
C VAL A 48 12.28 16.90 0.18
N PHE A 49 11.43 17.84 -0.26
CA PHE A 49 11.65 19.29 -0.15
C PHE A 49 11.02 19.91 1.10
N GLU A 50 10.24 19.15 1.86
CA GLU A 50 9.54 19.63 3.04
C GLU A 50 10.30 19.25 4.33
N PRO A 51 10.20 20.06 5.39
CA PRO A 51 10.69 19.69 6.71
C PRO A 51 10.06 18.38 7.21
N ASN A 52 10.85 17.53 7.85
CA ASN A 52 10.35 16.26 8.39
C ASN A 52 9.66 16.45 9.74
N ASP A 53 8.44 16.99 9.72
CA ASP A 53 7.63 17.30 10.89
C ASP A 53 6.13 16.93 10.71
N GLU A 54 5.33 17.20 11.74
CA GLU A 54 3.89 16.84 11.76
C GLU A 54 3.08 17.45 10.60
N PRO A 55 3.30 18.71 10.18
CA PRO A 55 2.74 19.26 8.94
C PRO A 55 2.94 18.35 7.72
N LEU A 56 4.18 17.91 7.44
CA LEU A 56 4.48 17.01 6.33
C LEU A 56 3.73 15.68 6.48
N TRP A 57 3.77 15.07 7.67
CA TRP A 57 3.10 13.79 7.91
C TRP A 57 1.59 13.88 7.73
N SER A 58 0.98 14.99 8.15
CA SER A 58 -0.44 15.27 7.95
C SER A 58 -0.80 15.37 6.46
N GLN A 59 0.00 16.11 5.68
CA GLN A 59 -0.19 16.21 4.24
C GLN A 59 -0.06 14.86 3.54
N LEU A 60 0.93 14.04 3.93
CA LEU A 60 1.10 12.67 3.43
C LEU A 60 -0.12 11.80 3.75
N ARG A 61 -0.60 11.80 5.00
CA ARG A 61 -1.81 11.04 5.38
C ARG A 61 -3.03 11.46 4.57
N LEU A 62 -3.21 12.76 4.33
CA LEU A 62 -4.32 13.28 3.54
C LEU A 62 -4.23 12.89 2.05
N ASN A 63 -3.07 13.08 1.42
CA ASN A 63 -2.89 12.80 0.00
C ASN A 63 -3.05 11.30 -0.29
N ILE A 64 -2.38 10.46 0.50
CA ILE A 64 -2.45 9.01 0.39
C ILE A 64 -3.85 8.51 0.75
N GLY A 65 -4.45 9.06 1.82
CA GLY A 65 -5.81 8.71 2.23
C GLY A 65 -6.84 8.99 1.14
N ALA A 66 -6.72 10.11 0.41
CA ALA A 66 -7.59 10.44 -0.71
C ALA A 66 -7.42 9.47 -1.89
N PHE A 67 -6.17 9.07 -2.19
CA PHE A 67 -5.88 8.08 -3.22
C PHE A 67 -6.48 6.69 -2.89
N MET A 68 -6.26 6.22 -1.66
CA MET A 68 -6.82 4.95 -1.18
C MET A 68 -8.35 4.97 -1.17
N GLN A 69 -8.96 6.11 -0.80
CA GLN A 69 -10.42 6.26 -0.84
C GLN A 69 -10.98 6.14 -2.27
N ASN A 70 -10.26 6.67 -3.27
CA ASN A 70 -10.67 6.52 -4.67
C ASN A 70 -10.60 5.07 -5.13
N LEU A 71 -9.58 4.31 -4.72
CA LEU A 71 -9.48 2.88 -5.00
C LEU A 71 -10.58 2.07 -4.28
N PHE A 72 -10.91 2.43 -3.05
CA PHE A 72 -12.04 1.82 -2.33
C PHE A 72 -13.36 2.01 -3.07
N LYS A 73 -13.64 3.23 -3.55
CA LYS A 73 -14.85 3.51 -4.37
C LYS A 73 -14.90 2.72 -5.68
N GLN A 74 -13.75 2.33 -6.21
CA GLN A 74 -13.64 1.49 -7.41
C GLN A 74 -13.76 -0.01 -7.09
N GLY A 75 -13.95 -0.40 -5.83
CA GLY A 75 -14.06 -1.80 -5.41
C GLY A 75 -12.72 -2.54 -5.39
N ALA A 76 -11.59 -1.84 -5.26
CA ALA A 76 -10.26 -2.46 -5.24
C ALA A 76 -9.98 -3.23 -3.93
N PHE A 77 -10.69 -2.91 -2.85
CA PHE A 77 -10.49 -3.47 -1.52
C PHE A 77 -11.76 -4.17 -1.02
N GLN A 78 -11.59 -5.14 -0.14
CA GLN A 78 -12.68 -5.78 0.58
C GLN A 78 -13.12 -4.89 1.77
N GLY A 79 -14.41 -4.91 2.12
CA GLY A 79 -14.95 -4.21 3.28
C GLY A 79 -16.13 -3.31 2.92
N SER A 80 -17.04 -3.11 3.89
CA SER A 80 -18.22 -2.26 3.72
C SER A 80 -17.94 -0.79 4.06
N SER A 81 -16.87 -0.53 4.82
CA SER A 81 -16.45 0.82 5.20
C SER A 81 -14.96 1.04 4.87
N PRO A 82 -14.51 2.29 4.63
CA PRO A 82 -13.10 2.60 4.41
C PRO A 82 -12.18 2.09 5.53
N LYS A 83 -12.66 2.13 6.78
CA LYS A 83 -11.89 1.70 7.96
C LYS A 83 -11.60 0.19 7.97
N ASP A 84 -12.49 -0.60 7.38
CA ASP A 84 -12.32 -2.06 7.25
C ASP A 84 -11.50 -2.42 6.00
N ALA A 85 -11.36 -1.48 5.07
CA ALA A 85 -10.75 -1.70 3.77
C ALA A 85 -9.29 -1.28 3.70
N TYR A 86 -8.93 -0.16 4.34
CA TYR A 86 -7.56 0.33 4.37
C TYR A 86 -7.27 1.20 5.58
N PHE A 87 -5.99 1.36 5.89
CA PHE A 87 -5.51 2.39 6.80
C PHE A 87 -4.21 3.00 6.30
N VAL A 88 -3.95 4.25 6.68
CA VAL A 88 -2.71 4.97 6.39
C VAL A 88 -2.21 5.55 7.70
N LYS A 89 -0.99 5.20 8.08
CA LYS A 89 -0.34 5.69 9.30
C LYS A 89 1.01 6.31 8.95
N CYS A 90 1.20 7.54 9.39
CA CYS A 90 2.45 8.28 9.28
C CYS A 90 2.45 9.26 10.44
N ASP A 91 3.15 8.95 11.52
CA ASP A 91 3.17 9.73 12.76
C ASP A 91 4.47 9.46 13.52
N LYS A 92 4.60 10.00 14.74
CA LYS A 92 5.74 9.75 15.63
C LYS A 92 5.90 8.28 16.04
N GLU A 93 4.88 7.45 15.89
CA GLU A 93 4.98 6.02 16.18
C GLU A 93 5.58 5.26 14.99
N THR A 94 5.36 5.72 13.76
CA THR A 94 6.00 5.12 12.57
C THR A 94 7.37 5.71 12.27
N THR A 95 7.56 7.01 12.53
CA THR A 95 8.82 7.74 12.26
C THR A 95 9.46 8.15 13.59
N THR A 96 10.56 7.50 13.94
CA THR A 96 11.29 7.79 15.19
C THR A 96 12.18 9.02 15.04
N GLN A 97 12.65 9.61 16.15
CA GLN A 97 13.60 10.72 16.08
C GLN A 97 14.87 10.35 15.30
N TYR A 98 15.34 9.10 15.44
CA TYR A 98 16.45 8.59 14.65
C TYR A 98 16.19 8.61 13.14
N ASP A 99 14.95 8.31 12.71
CA ASP A 99 14.56 8.39 11.31
C ASP A 99 14.50 9.84 10.83
N ILE A 100 13.99 10.74 11.65
CA ILE A 100 13.92 12.18 11.37
C ILE A 100 15.33 12.76 11.16
N ASP A 101 16.26 12.46 12.07
CA ASP A 101 17.65 12.91 11.99
C ASP A 101 18.38 12.37 10.75
N ARG A 102 17.88 11.27 10.18
CA ARG A 102 18.36 10.66 8.93
C ARG A 102 17.61 11.12 7.69
N GLY A 103 16.67 12.07 7.84
CA GLY A 103 15.83 12.55 6.76
C GLY A 103 14.93 11.48 6.18
N ARG A 104 14.39 10.57 7.00
CA ARG A 104 13.50 9.48 6.59
C ARG A 104 12.11 9.66 7.17
N VAL A 105 11.10 9.46 6.33
CA VAL A 105 9.70 9.37 6.75
C VAL A 105 9.20 7.96 6.48
N ASN A 106 8.63 7.34 7.50
CA ASN A 106 8.09 5.98 7.44
C ASN A 106 6.57 6.03 7.36
N ILE A 107 6.04 5.55 6.24
CA ILE A 107 4.60 5.50 6.00
C ILE A 107 4.17 4.04 5.93
N MET A 108 3.18 3.71 6.75
CA MET A 108 2.61 2.38 6.83
C MET A 108 1.18 2.40 6.28
N ILE A 109 0.93 1.57 5.28
CA ILE A 109 -0.38 1.40 4.67
C ILE A 109 -0.79 -0.05 4.81
N GLY A 110 -2.00 -0.29 5.28
CA GLY A 110 -2.63 -1.60 5.17
C GLY A 110 -3.81 -1.52 4.21
N PHE A 111 -4.02 -2.58 3.43
CA PHE A 111 -5.25 -2.74 2.66
C PHE A 111 -5.77 -4.18 2.70
N ALA A 112 -7.10 -4.35 2.65
CA ALA A 112 -7.76 -5.64 2.62
C ALA A 112 -7.95 -6.11 1.16
N PRO A 113 -7.26 -7.17 0.69
CA PRO A 113 -7.44 -7.67 -0.67
C PRO A 113 -8.77 -8.41 -0.84
N LEU A 114 -9.24 -8.56 -2.08
CA LEU A 114 -10.51 -9.24 -2.42
C LEU A 114 -10.57 -10.76 -2.16
N LYS A 115 -9.53 -11.36 -1.57
CA LYS A 115 -9.43 -12.79 -1.25
C LYS A 115 -9.13 -12.92 0.24
N PRO A 116 -9.44 -14.07 0.88
CA PRO A 116 -9.21 -14.25 2.31
C PRO A 116 -7.72 -14.15 2.62
N ALA A 117 -7.32 -12.95 3.02
CA ALA A 117 -6.06 -12.58 3.61
C ALA A 117 -6.38 -11.45 4.58
N GLU A 118 -5.78 -11.51 5.77
CA GLU A 118 -5.73 -10.37 6.68
C GLU A 118 -4.95 -9.22 6.00
N PHE A 119 -5.08 -7.99 6.49
CA PHE A 119 -4.54 -6.79 5.83
C PHE A 119 -3.12 -6.99 5.27
N VAL A 120 -2.93 -6.70 3.98
CA VAL A 120 -1.59 -6.64 3.37
C VAL A 120 -0.96 -5.32 3.77
N ILE A 121 0.16 -5.39 4.47
CA ILE A 121 0.87 -4.21 4.97
C ILE A 121 2.00 -3.84 4.01
N LEU A 122 1.90 -2.63 3.45
CA LEU A 122 2.97 -1.96 2.72
C LEU A 122 3.64 -0.96 3.66
N LYS A 123 4.94 -1.11 3.85
CA LYS A 123 5.79 -0.13 4.53
C LYS A 123 6.71 0.47 3.49
N PHE A 124 6.67 1.78 3.34
CA PHE A 124 7.60 2.50 2.48
C PHE A 124 8.25 3.63 3.24
N GLN A 125 9.50 3.86 2.86
CA GLN A 125 10.35 4.87 3.47
C GLN A 125 10.73 5.85 2.37
N GLN A 126 10.47 7.13 2.62
CA GLN A 126 10.80 8.23 1.71
C GLN A 126 11.82 9.15 2.35
N ILE A 127 12.65 9.79 1.53
CA ILE A 127 13.58 10.83 2.01
C ILE A 127 12.79 12.13 2.22
N ALA A 128 13.06 12.84 3.31
CA ALA A 128 12.47 14.14 3.63
C ALA A 128 13.52 15.07 4.24
N GLY A 129 13.36 16.38 4.05
CA GLY A 129 14.23 17.38 4.66
C GLY A 129 15.65 17.47 4.11
N GLN A 130 15.89 17.06 2.85
CA GLN A 130 17.15 17.39 2.18
C GLN A 130 17.06 18.81 1.62
N SER A 131 17.57 19.78 2.38
CA SER A 131 17.93 21.13 1.90
C SER A 131 19.37 21.15 1.42
#